data_AF-A0A453PWD7-F1
#
_entry.id   AF-A0A453PWD7-F1
#
_cell.length_a   1.000
_cell.length_b   1.000
_cell.length_c   1.000
_cell.angle_alpha   90.00
_cell.angle_beta   90.00
_cell.angle_gamma   90.00
#
_symmetry.space_group_name_H-M   'P 1'
#
loop_
_entity.id
_entity.type
_entity.pdbx_description
1 polymer ?
#
loop_
_entity_poly.entity_id
_entity_poly.type
_entity_poly.pdbx_seq_one_letter_code
_entity_poly.pdbx_strand_id
1 'polypeptide(L)'
;MEDGDVYDCIDVYKQPAFNHPLLKDHKIQRAGLRYIGDLFGARALINVWEPKVNKGSQDYSSLWIDIENGGGQHTDRMGAGLRVSPTLSGDAFSRFHVAWYDGYSKKSCVDFRCPGYVQVHHNVGPGTRIQPSSVYGGLQKVVDIQIFKEPTSGHWWVSVNKMPIGYWPGGLFEFIRYKGDFAFWGGQVEGPTAASNSLQMGSGHFASEGFGKVAFIEGIDIADHKGRFVTPDKSRVEHGSSDHSRYTAGGFEVSKYIGMRIFYGGPGSMRA
;
A
#
# COMPACT_ATOMS: atom_id res chain seq x y z
N MET A 1 -14.44 11.92 33.16
CA MET A 1 -14.50 12.47 31.79
C MET A 1 -13.94 11.38 30.90
N GLU A 2 -14.83 10.58 30.32
CA GLU A 2 -14.49 9.53 29.36
C GLU A 2 -15.06 9.99 28.02
N ASP A 3 -14.29 10.75 27.24
CA ASP A 3 -14.59 10.96 25.82
C ASP A 3 -14.09 9.72 25.06
N GLY A 4 -14.89 8.65 25.16
CA GLY A 4 -14.74 7.47 24.33
C GLY A 4 -15.36 7.73 22.97
N ASP A 5 -14.62 8.37 22.08
CA ASP A 5 -15.02 8.46 20.68
C ASP A 5 -15.16 7.04 20.10
N VAL A 6 -16.39 6.67 19.77
CA VAL A 6 -16.69 5.43 19.05
C VAL A 6 -16.35 5.68 17.59
N TYR A 7 -15.18 5.20 17.16
CA TYR A 7 -14.75 5.25 15.77
C TYR A 7 -15.54 4.23 14.95
N ASP A 8 -16.55 4.70 14.22
CA ASP A 8 -17.27 3.85 13.28
C ASP A 8 -16.35 3.53 12.09
N CYS A 9 -16.04 2.26 11.92
CA CYS A 9 -15.21 1.79 10.81
C CYS A 9 -16.01 1.95 9.51
N ILE A 10 -15.79 3.06 8.80
CA ILE A 10 -16.36 3.23 7.47
C ILE A 10 -15.70 2.21 6.53
N ASP A 11 -16.54 1.38 5.92
CA ASP A 11 -16.17 0.47 4.84
C ASP A 11 -15.28 1.18 3.81
N VAL A 12 -14.17 0.55 3.39
CA VAL A 12 -13.24 1.12 2.41
C VAL A 12 -13.96 1.59 1.13
N TYR A 13 -15.09 0.99 0.75
CA TYR A 13 -15.91 1.38 -0.40
C TYR A 13 -16.77 2.62 -0.18
N LYS A 14 -16.88 3.08 1.07
CA LYS A 14 -17.70 4.22 1.49
C LYS A 14 -16.84 5.40 1.94
N GLN A 15 -15.52 5.37 1.77
CA GLN A 15 -14.67 6.50 2.12
C GLN A 15 -15.01 7.72 1.24
N PRO A 16 -15.24 8.91 1.83
CA PRO A 16 -15.56 10.13 1.08
C PRO A 16 -14.53 10.53 0.01
N ALA A 17 -13.28 10.06 0.12
CA ALA A 17 -12.23 10.25 -0.88
C ALA A 17 -12.63 9.71 -2.28
N PHE A 18 -13.48 8.67 -2.35
CA PHE A 18 -13.99 8.12 -3.60
C PHE A 18 -15.06 8.97 -4.29
N ASN A 19 -15.55 10.02 -3.63
CA ASN A 19 -16.43 11.00 -4.26
C ASN A 19 -15.66 12.06 -5.06
N HIS A 20 -14.32 11.99 -5.09
CA HIS A 20 -13.51 12.88 -5.90
C HIS A 20 -13.83 12.68 -7.40
N PRO A 21 -13.99 13.75 -8.21
CA PRO A 21 -14.36 13.62 -9.63
C PRO A 21 -13.48 12.69 -10.46
N LEU A 22 -12.18 12.58 -10.12
CA LEU A 22 -11.23 11.67 -10.76
C LEU A 22 -11.33 10.20 -10.33
N LEU A 23 -12.06 9.91 -9.25
CA LEU A 23 -12.25 8.58 -8.67
C LEU A 23 -13.73 8.16 -8.68
N LYS A 24 -14.61 8.98 -9.26
CA LYS A 24 -16.02 8.67 -9.41
C LYS A 24 -16.15 7.36 -10.19
N ASP A 25 -16.89 6.42 -9.62
CA ASP A 25 -17.10 5.05 -10.14
C ASP A 25 -15.88 4.11 -10.08
N HIS A 26 -14.74 4.53 -9.53
CA HIS A 26 -13.61 3.62 -9.28
C HIS A 26 -14.00 2.58 -8.24
N LYS A 27 -13.65 1.32 -8.53
CA LYS A 27 -13.75 0.23 -7.56
C LYS A 27 -12.38 -0.18 -7.10
N ILE A 28 -12.25 -0.44 -5.81
CA ILE A 28 -11.02 -0.96 -5.20
C ILE A 28 -11.15 -2.45 -4.93
N GLN A 29 -10.10 -3.21 -5.18
CA GLN A 29 -10.02 -4.60 -4.77
C GLN A 29 -8.69 -4.78 -4.05
N ARG A 30 -8.74 -5.19 -2.78
CA ARG A 30 -7.54 -5.42 -1.97
C ARG A 30 -7.39 -6.88 -1.62
N ALA A 31 -6.15 -7.34 -1.50
CA ALA A 31 -5.82 -8.59 -0.83
C ALA A 31 -4.51 -8.41 -0.07
N GLY A 32 -4.50 -8.74 1.22
CA GLY A 32 -3.31 -8.58 2.05
C GLY A 32 -3.63 -8.57 3.54
N LEU A 33 -2.83 -7.80 4.27
CA LEU A 33 -2.81 -7.73 5.72
C LEU A 33 -3.12 -6.31 6.19
N ARG A 34 -3.96 -6.20 7.22
CA ARG A 34 -4.25 -4.96 7.95
C ARG A 34 -3.81 -5.14 9.41
N TYR A 35 -3.14 -4.14 9.95
CA TYR A 35 -2.82 -4.03 11.37
C TYR A 35 -3.59 -2.86 11.99
N ILE A 36 -4.07 -3.04 13.22
CA ILE A 36 -4.80 -2.03 13.99
C ILE A 36 -3.99 -1.65 15.22
N GLY A 37 -3.63 -0.38 15.34
CA GLY A 37 -2.95 0.17 16.51
C GLY A 37 -2.18 1.44 16.24
N ASP A 38 -1.56 1.98 17.30
CA ASP A 38 -0.74 3.18 17.21
C ASP A 38 0.49 2.94 16.35
N LEU A 39 0.62 3.72 15.28
CA LEU A 39 1.64 3.55 14.25
C LEU A 39 2.45 4.83 14.06
N PHE A 40 3.77 4.70 14.19
CA PHE A 40 4.72 5.76 13.86
C PHE A 40 5.54 5.43 12.60
N GLY A 41 5.17 4.34 11.92
CA GLY A 41 5.84 3.86 10.73
C GLY A 41 5.41 2.44 10.37
N ALA A 42 5.65 2.08 9.12
CA ALA A 42 5.34 0.79 8.52
C ALA A 42 6.46 0.43 7.54
N ARG A 43 6.92 -0.82 7.57
CA ARG A 43 7.99 -1.32 6.70
C ARG A 43 7.68 -2.74 6.26
N ALA A 44 8.10 -3.07 5.04
CA ALA A 44 8.15 -4.46 4.60
C ALA A 44 9.10 -4.67 3.42
N LEU A 45 9.52 -5.93 3.24
CA LEU A 45 10.07 -6.43 2.00
C LEU A 45 8.94 -6.85 1.06
N ILE A 46 8.99 -6.31 -0.14
CA ILE A 46 7.90 -6.34 -1.11
C ILE A 46 8.35 -7.11 -2.33
N ASN A 47 7.65 -8.19 -2.68
CA ASN A 47 7.96 -8.95 -3.86
C ASN A 47 7.54 -8.21 -5.15
N VAL A 48 8.49 -8.03 -6.07
CA VAL A 48 8.34 -7.19 -7.26
C VAL A 48 7.73 -7.99 -8.41
N TRP A 49 6.58 -7.56 -8.92
CA TRP A 49 5.91 -8.13 -10.09
C TRP A 49 5.44 -7.06 -11.08
N GLU A 50 5.25 -7.48 -12.33
CA GLU A 50 4.68 -6.67 -13.42
C GLU A 50 3.37 -7.32 -13.90
N PRO A 51 2.27 -7.22 -13.12
CA PRO A 51 0.98 -7.80 -13.49
C PRO A 51 0.42 -7.23 -14.80
N LYS A 52 -0.35 -8.04 -15.52
CA LYS A 52 -1.05 -7.58 -16.73
C LYS A 52 -2.16 -6.60 -16.36
N VAL A 53 -2.04 -5.39 -16.91
CA VAL A 53 -3.02 -4.31 -16.80
C VAL A 53 -3.55 -3.94 -18.19
N ASN A 54 -4.86 -3.71 -18.31
CA ASN A 54 -5.50 -3.35 -19.58
C ASN A 54 -4.94 -2.00 -20.09
N LYS A 55 -4.54 -1.98 -21.37
CA LYS A 55 -4.12 -0.73 -22.02
C LYS A 55 -5.36 0.11 -22.35
N GLY A 56 -5.30 1.42 -22.10
CA GLY A 56 -6.39 2.36 -22.40
C GLY A 56 -7.46 2.49 -21.31
N SER A 57 -7.42 1.68 -20.25
CA SER A 57 -8.21 1.91 -19.03
C SER A 57 -7.44 2.78 -18.03
N GLN A 58 -8.14 3.50 -17.15
CA GLN A 58 -7.50 4.16 -15.99
C GLN A 58 -7.15 3.18 -14.86
N ASP A 59 -7.36 1.88 -15.08
CA ASP A 59 -7.06 0.84 -14.10
C ASP A 59 -5.55 0.70 -13.85
N TYR A 60 -5.21 0.27 -12.63
CA TYR A 60 -3.86 -0.07 -12.22
C TYR A 60 -3.85 -1.20 -11.21
N SER A 61 -2.71 -1.87 -11.14
CA SER A 61 -2.42 -2.88 -10.12
C SER A 61 -1.21 -2.43 -9.32
N SER A 62 -1.28 -2.56 -8.01
CA SER A 62 -0.27 -2.07 -7.10
C SER A 62 0.00 -3.05 -5.98
N LEU A 63 1.24 -3.04 -5.49
CA LEU A 63 1.53 -3.41 -4.11
C LEU A 63 1.67 -2.13 -3.33
N TRP A 64 1.01 -2.05 -2.18
CA TRP A 64 0.95 -0.81 -1.43
C TRP A 64 1.17 -1.01 0.08
N ILE A 65 1.92 -0.09 0.69
CA ILE A 65 1.94 0.14 2.15
C ILE A 65 1.12 1.40 2.41
N ASP A 66 0.06 1.29 3.20
CA ASP A 66 -0.70 2.44 3.69
C ASP A 66 -0.56 2.60 5.19
N ILE A 67 -0.59 3.86 5.64
CA ILE A 67 -0.91 4.22 7.02
C ILE A 67 -2.12 5.16 6.97
N GLU A 68 -3.14 4.84 7.76
CA GLU A 68 -4.38 5.60 7.87
C GLU A 68 -4.61 6.01 9.33
N ASN A 69 -5.19 7.19 9.55
CA ASN A 69 -5.67 7.64 10.86
C ASN A 69 -7.20 7.78 10.83
N GLY A 70 -7.86 7.39 11.92
CA GLY A 70 -9.29 7.64 12.15
C GLY A 70 -10.25 6.81 11.31
N GLY A 71 -11.51 7.26 11.32
CA GLY A 71 -12.62 6.78 10.50
C GLY A 71 -13.61 7.93 10.27
N GLY A 72 -14.51 7.82 9.28
CA GLY A 72 -15.48 8.90 9.06
C GLY A 72 -14.96 10.07 8.23
N GLN A 73 -15.25 11.29 8.68
CA GLN A 73 -14.77 12.52 8.05
C GLN A 73 -13.36 12.93 8.49
N HIS A 74 -12.77 12.25 9.48
CA HIS A 74 -11.44 12.50 10.05
C HIS A 74 -10.40 11.49 9.55
N THR A 75 -10.37 11.25 8.24
CA THR A 75 -9.48 10.23 7.65
C THR A 75 -8.33 10.86 6.91
N ASP A 76 -7.12 10.73 7.46
CA ASP A 76 -5.89 10.97 6.73
C ASP A 76 -5.27 9.67 6.29
N ARG A 77 -4.62 9.69 5.13
CA ARG A 77 -3.93 8.53 4.59
C ARG A 77 -2.65 8.95 3.89
N MET A 78 -1.63 8.14 4.06
CA MET A 78 -0.45 8.19 3.21
C MET A 78 -0.03 6.78 2.86
N GLY A 79 0.60 6.64 1.70
CA GLY A 79 1.10 5.35 1.28
C GLY A 79 2.16 5.44 0.21
N ALA A 80 2.94 4.37 0.13
CA ALA A 80 4.02 4.22 -0.81
C ALA A 80 4.09 2.76 -1.25
N GLY A 81 4.49 2.54 -2.48
CA GLY A 81 4.49 1.18 -3.02
C GLY A 81 4.91 1.11 -4.47
N LEU A 82 4.63 -0.04 -5.06
CA LEU A 82 4.86 -0.30 -6.47
C LEU A 82 3.54 -0.27 -7.22
N ARG A 83 3.51 0.35 -8.39
CA ARG A 83 2.33 0.41 -9.25
C ARG A 83 2.70 0.08 -10.68
N VAL A 84 1.85 -0.71 -11.33
CA VAL A 84 1.80 -0.88 -12.77
C VAL A 84 0.55 -0.15 -13.27
N SER A 85 0.76 0.93 -14.02
CA SER A 85 -0.31 1.74 -14.59
C SER A 85 0.09 2.25 -15.96
N PRO A 86 -0.32 1.57 -17.05
CA PRO A 86 -0.04 2.01 -18.41
C PRO A 86 -0.48 3.45 -18.71
N THR A 87 -1.59 3.88 -18.12
CA THR A 87 -2.14 5.24 -18.32
C THR A 87 -1.35 6.31 -17.57
N LEU A 88 -0.77 5.99 -16.41
CA LEU A 88 0.05 6.93 -15.63
C LEU A 88 1.49 7.00 -16.17
N SER A 89 2.07 5.86 -16.51
CA SER A 89 3.51 5.73 -16.77
C SER A 89 3.86 5.55 -18.25
N GLY A 90 2.89 5.26 -19.12
CA GLY A 90 3.13 4.97 -20.54
C GLY A 90 3.67 3.57 -20.82
N ASP A 91 3.89 2.74 -19.79
CA ASP A 91 4.39 1.37 -19.89
C ASP A 91 3.75 0.44 -18.84
N ALA A 92 4.08 -0.86 -18.92
CA ALA A 92 3.57 -1.88 -18.01
C ALA A 92 4.62 -2.30 -16.97
N PHE A 93 5.51 -1.39 -16.56
CA PHE A 93 6.57 -1.70 -15.60
C PHE A 93 6.16 -1.37 -14.16
N SER A 94 6.76 -2.10 -13.22
CA SER A 94 6.58 -1.87 -11.79
C SER A 94 7.37 -0.64 -11.38
N ARG A 95 6.68 0.46 -11.05
CA ARG A 95 7.30 1.74 -10.71
C ARG A 95 6.98 2.11 -9.27
N PHE A 96 7.93 2.77 -8.60
CA PHE A 96 7.73 3.28 -7.26
C PHE A 96 6.84 4.53 -7.28
N HIS A 97 5.85 4.59 -6.41
CA HIS A 97 4.92 5.71 -6.31
C HIS A 97 4.60 6.05 -4.85
N VAL A 98 4.17 7.29 -4.64
CA VAL A 98 3.72 7.81 -3.34
C VAL A 98 2.36 8.49 -3.50
N ALA A 99 1.51 8.38 -2.48
CA ALA A 99 0.24 9.10 -2.46
C ALA A 99 -0.14 9.52 -1.05
N TRP A 100 -0.94 10.57 -0.94
CA TRP A 100 -1.50 11.02 0.32
C TRP A 100 -2.90 11.63 0.13
N TYR A 101 -3.68 11.63 1.21
CA TYR A 101 -4.98 12.27 1.33
C TYR A 101 -5.11 12.88 2.72
N ASP A 102 -5.53 14.14 2.77
CA ASP A 102 -5.92 14.83 3.99
C ASP A 102 -7.45 14.94 4.03
N GLY A 103 -8.03 14.32 5.06
CA GLY A 103 -9.46 14.23 5.24
C GLY A 103 -10.09 15.56 5.62
N TYR A 104 -9.33 16.44 6.26
CA TYR A 104 -9.84 17.74 6.70
C TYR A 104 -10.02 18.70 5.53
N SER A 105 -8.95 18.95 4.75
CA SER A 105 -8.99 19.86 3.60
C SER A 105 -9.52 19.22 2.31
N LYS A 106 -9.80 17.90 2.33
CA LYS A 106 -10.23 17.10 1.17
C LYS A 106 -9.22 17.17 0.01
N LYS A 107 -7.93 17.31 0.31
CA LYS A 107 -6.85 17.31 -0.67
C LYS A 107 -6.22 15.94 -0.78
N SER A 108 -5.83 15.56 -1.98
CA SER A 108 -5.01 14.37 -2.23
C SER A 108 -3.92 14.68 -3.22
N CYS A 109 -2.88 13.85 -3.22
CA CYS A 109 -1.88 13.87 -4.27
C CYS A 109 -1.34 12.48 -4.58
N VAL A 110 -0.88 12.33 -5.82
CA VAL A 110 -0.03 11.23 -6.26
C VAL A 110 1.25 11.83 -6.83
N ASP A 111 2.39 11.31 -6.37
CA ASP A 111 3.73 11.73 -6.78
C ASP A 111 3.90 13.27 -6.74
N PHE A 112 4.31 13.87 -7.86
CA PHE A 112 4.56 15.31 -8.04
C PHE A 112 3.44 16.03 -8.79
N ARG A 113 2.25 15.43 -8.93
CA ARG A 113 1.13 16.05 -9.65
C ARG A 113 0.54 17.26 -8.91
N CYS A 114 0.94 17.45 -7.65
CA CYS A 114 0.54 18.51 -6.75
C CYS A 114 1.61 18.68 -5.65
N PRO A 115 1.63 19.82 -4.95
CA PRO A 115 2.50 20.02 -3.79
C PRO A 115 2.16 19.06 -2.64
N GLY A 116 3.16 18.71 -1.82
CA GLY A 116 2.96 17.98 -0.56
C GLY A 116 4.05 16.96 -0.27
N TYR A 117 4.60 16.32 -1.29
CA TYR A 117 5.76 15.43 -1.15
C TYR A 117 7.05 16.14 -1.55
N VAL A 118 8.11 15.99 -0.75
CA VAL A 118 9.43 16.59 -1.00
C VAL A 118 10.42 15.46 -1.28
N GLN A 119 10.91 15.38 -2.52
CA GLN A 119 12.00 14.48 -2.88
C GLN A 119 13.33 15.05 -2.39
N VAL A 120 14.17 14.20 -1.79
CA VAL A 120 15.53 14.57 -1.39
C VAL A 120 16.60 13.78 -2.14
N HIS A 121 16.26 12.58 -2.63
CA HIS A 121 17.22 11.76 -3.37
C HIS A 121 17.33 12.25 -4.82
N HIS A 122 18.55 12.44 -5.32
CA HIS A 122 18.75 13.10 -6.61
C HIS A 122 18.42 12.22 -7.83
N ASN A 123 18.56 10.89 -7.68
CA ASN A 123 18.52 9.96 -8.82
C ASN A 123 17.37 8.94 -8.75
N VAL A 124 16.66 8.88 -7.62
CA VAL A 124 15.62 7.87 -7.36
C VAL A 124 14.45 8.61 -6.75
N GLY A 125 13.28 8.44 -7.33
CA GLY A 125 12.07 9.15 -6.93
C GLY A 125 10.81 8.45 -7.44
N PRO A 126 9.63 8.99 -7.10
CA PRO A 126 8.36 8.58 -7.70
C PRO A 126 8.45 8.47 -9.23
N GLY A 127 7.86 7.42 -9.79
CA GLY A 127 7.96 7.03 -11.19
C GLY A 127 9.18 6.17 -11.53
N THR A 128 10.16 5.97 -10.64
CA THR A 128 11.33 5.12 -10.93
C THR A 128 10.93 3.65 -11.10
N ARG A 129 11.39 3.01 -12.17
CA ARG A 129 11.19 1.56 -12.38
C ARG A 129 12.01 0.77 -11.37
N ILE A 130 11.37 -0.16 -10.68
CA ILE A 130 12.04 -1.14 -9.82
C ILE A 130 12.32 -2.39 -10.64
N GLN A 131 13.60 -2.76 -10.74
CA GLN A 131 14.05 -3.89 -11.53
C GLN A 131 15.21 -4.62 -10.84
N PRO A 132 15.39 -5.93 -11.12
CA PRO A 132 14.54 -6.78 -11.96
C PRO A 132 13.23 -7.21 -11.27
N SER A 133 12.22 -7.59 -12.06
CA SER A 133 10.98 -8.20 -11.59
C SER A 133 11.18 -9.69 -11.29
N SER A 134 10.27 -10.27 -10.49
CA SER A 134 10.28 -11.69 -10.15
C SER A 134 9.75 -12.55 -11.30
N VAL A 135 10.14 -13.82 -11.31
CA VAL A 135 9.76 -14.79 -12.34
C VAL A 135 9.00 -15.96 -11.70
N TYR A 136 7.88 -16.36 -12.30
CA TYR A 136 7.10 -17.51 -11.83
C TYR A 136 7.94 -18.79 -11.84
N GLY A 137 8.00 -19.48 -10.70
CA GLY A 137 8.83 -20.66 -10.49
C GLY A 137 10.34 -20.41 -10.53
N GLY A 138 10.76 -19.13 -10.57
CA GLY A 138 12.14 -18.73 -10.78
C GLY A 138 12.65 -17.75 -9.72
N LEU A 139 13.56 -16.88 -10.15
CA LEU A 139 14.20 -15.91 -9.27
C LEU A 139 13.17 -14.92 -8.69
N GLN A 140 13.11 -14.84 -7.37
CA GLN A 140 12.28 -13.89 -6.64
C GLN A 140 13.07 -12.63 -6.30
N LYS A 141 12.45 -11.46 -6.49
CA LYS A 141 13.06 -10.15 -6.23
C LYS A 141 12.20 -9.36 -5.28
N VAL A 142 12.86 -8.72 -4.32
CA VAL A 142 12.19 -7.90 -3.31
C VAL A 142 12.77 -6.50 -3.26
N VAL A 143 11.95 -5.55 -2.83
CA VAL A 143 12.35 -4.18 -2.50
C VAL A 143 11.91 -3.87 -1.07
N ASP A 144 12.77 -3.22 -0.30
CA ASP A 144 12.45 -2.74 1.04
C ASP A 144 11.79 -1.35 0.92
N ILE A 145 10.57 -1.19 1.42
CA ILE A 145 9.90 0.11 1.50
C ILE A 145 9.54 0.36 2.96
N GLN A 146 9.85 1.57 3.42
CA GLN A 146 9.54 2.04 4.75
C GLN A 146 8.93 3.43 4.69
N ILE A 147 7.84 3.61 5.44
CA ILE A 147 7.27 4.90 5.82
C ILE A 147 7.54 5.07 7.31
N PHE A 148 8.11 6.21 7.73
CA PHE A 148 8.51 6.44 9.12
C PHE A 148 8.32 7.89 9.53
N LYS A 149 7.69 8.12 10.68
CA LYS A 149 7.59 9.43 11.31
C LYS A 149 8.88 9.73 12.07
N GLU A 150 9.68 10.64 11.53
CA GLU A 150 10.93 11.03 12.17
C GLU A 150 10.62 11.92 13.40
N PRO A 151 11.08 11.56 14.63
CA PRO A 151 10.61 12.19 15.86
C PRO A 151 11.01 13.66 16.07
N THR A 152 12.12 14.09 15.48
CA THR A 152 12.72 15.44 15.64
C THR A 152 12.03 16.46 14.73
N SER A 153 11.93 16.18 13.43
CA SER A 153 11.27 17.04 12.45
C SER A 153 9.75 16.84 12.40
N GLY A 154 9.27 15.69 12.88
CA GLY A 154 7.88 15.28 12.80
C GLY A 154 7.43 14.93 11.37
N HIS A 155 8.33 14.92 10.40
CA HIS A 155 8.05 14.58 9.00
C HIS A 155 7.87 13.08 8.81
N TRP A 156 7.06 12.71 7.82
CA TRP A 156 6.85 11.33 7.42
C TRP A 156 7.76 11.00 6.25
N TRP A 157 8.85 10.28 6.53
CA TRP A 157 9.87 9.89 5.57
C TRP A 157 9.50 8.62 4.84
N VAL A 158 9.83 8.58 3.55
CA VAL A 158 9.74 7.38 2.72
C VAL A 158 11.15 6.98 2.28
N SER A 159 11.47 5.71 2.46
CA SER A 159 12.73 5.14 1.98
C SER A 159 12.51 3.87 1.16
N VAL A 160 13.40 3.67 0.19
CA VAL A 160 13.44 2.50 -0.68
C VAL A 160 14.83 1.88 -0.56
N ASN A 161 14.93 0.59 -0.23
CA ASN A 161 16.19 -0.09 0.05
C ASN A 161 17.07 0.69 1.06
N LYS A 162 16.42 1.21 2.11
CA LYS A 162 17.03 2.05 3.16
C LYS A 162 17.59 3.40 2.68
N MET A 163 17.41 3.75 1.40
CA MET A 163 17.77 5.07 0.89
C MET A 163 16.61 6.04 1.13
N PRO A 164 16.81 7.17 1.83
CA PRO A 164 15.76 8.17 2.01
C PRO A 164 15.42 8.80 0.65
N ILE A 165 14.19 8.62 0.18
CA ILE A 165 13.74 9.12 -1.12
C ILE A 165 13.16 10.53 -0.98
N GLY A 166 12.40 10.75 0.09
CA GLY A 166 11.72 12.00 0.36
C GLY A 166 10.81 11.90 1.57
N TYR A 167 10.02 12.93 1.80
CA TYR A 167 9.13 13.01 2.94
C TYR A 167 7.86 13.81 2.65
N TRP A 168 6.81 13.56 3.43
CA TRP A 168 5.69 14.46 3.61
C TRP A 168 5.93 15.32 4.87
N PRO A 169 5.86 16.65 4.79
CA PRO A 169 5.89 17.51 5.97
C PRO A 169 4.78 17.11 6.94
N GLY A 170 5.07 17.04 8.24
CA GLY A 170 4.06 16.64 9.24
C GLY A 170 2.81 17.54 9.24
N GLY A 171 2.99 18.84 8.99
CA GLY A 171 1.89 19.80 8.87
C GLY A 171 1.06 19.71 7.59
N LEU A 172 1.35 18.74 6.71
CA LEU A 172 0.50 18.42 5.56
C LEU A 172 -0.84 17.80 6.00
N PHE A 173 -0.84 17.18 7.18
CA PHE A 173 -1.92 16.35 7.69
C PHE A 173 -2.52 16.97 8.95
N GLU A 174 -3.83 16.80 9.14
CA GLU A 174 -4.52 17.24 10.35
C GLU A 174 -4.47 16.17 11.46
N PHE A 175 -4.68 14.90 11.09
CA PHE A 175 -4.87 13.79 12.03
C PHE A 175 -3.65 12.86 12.07
N ILE A 176 -3.18 12.36 10.93
CA ILE A 176 -2.02 11.44 10.89
C ILE A 176 -0.69 12.15 11.21
N ARG A 177 -0.70 13.48 11.37
CA ARG A 177 0.46 14.25 11.85
C ARG A 177 1.00 13.77 13.21
N TYR A 178 0.18 13.09 14.02
CA TYR A 178 0.57 12.57 15.33
C TYR A 178 0.95 11.09 15.27
N LYS A 179 0.04 10.25 14.77
CA LYS A 179 0.22 8.79 14.58
C LYS A 179 -0.82 8.25 13.59
N GLY A 180 -0.54 7.08 13.03
CA GLY A 180 -1.56 6.26 12.37
C GLY A 180 -2.29 5.34 13.35
N ASP A 181 -3.45 4.85 12.93
CA ASP A 181 -4.29 3.88 13.65
C ASP A 181 -4.42 2.55 12.89
N PHE A 182 -4.18 2.58 11.57
CA PHE A 182 -4.21 1.41 10.71
C PHE A 182 -3.02 1.41 9.78
N ALA A 183 -2.48 0.21 9.52
CA ALA A 183 -1.55 0.01 8.42
C ALA A 183 -2.03 -1.15 7.55
N PHE A 184 -1.86 -1.02 6.24
CA PHE A 184 -2.15 -2.07 5.28
C PHE A 184 -0.91 -2.41 4.47
N TRP A 185 -0.70 -3.70 4.25
CA TRP A 185 0.30 -4.24 3.32
C TRP A 185 -0.39 -5.23 2.41
N GLY A 186 -0.38 -4.96 1.10
CA GLY A 186 -0.99 -5.90 0.17
C GLY A 186 -1.08 -5.41 -1.25
N GLY A 187 -1.76 -6.21 -2.06
CA GLY A 187 -2.14 -5.84 -3.40
C GLY A 187 -3.38 -4.96 -3.40
N GLN A 188 -3.38 -3.94 -4.25
CA GLN A 188 -4.55 -3.12 -4.56
C GLN A 188 -4.70 -3.02 -6.08
N VAL A 189 -5.85 -3.43 -6.59
CA VAL A 189 -6.30 -3.17 -7.96
C VAL A 189 -7.37 -2.10 -7.90
N GLU A 190 -7.25 -1.07 -8.71
CA GLU A 190 -8.17 0.07 -8.72
C GLU A 190 -8.38 0.61 -10.13
N GLY A 191 -9.60 1.08 -10.40
CA GLY A 191 -9.96 1.76 -11.65
C GLY A 191 -11.44 1.60 -11.99
N PRO A 192 -11.90 2.24 -13.08
CA PRO A 192 -13.31 2.17 -13.52
C PRO A 192 -13.74 0.75 -13.89
N THR A 193 -12.83 -0.09 -14.39
CA THR A 193 -13.16 -1.47 -14.78
C THR A 193 -12.62 -2.52 -13.81
N ALA A 194 -11.98 -2.10 -12.71
CA ALA A 194 -11.35 -2.99 -11.75
C ALA A 194 -12.29 -4.05 -11.14
N ALA A 195 -13.61 -3.83 -11.11
CA ALA A 195 -14.59 -4.79 -10.61
C ALA A 195 -15.40 -5.54 -11.69
N SER A 196 -15.43 -5.06 -12.93
CA SER A 196 -16.15 -5.72 -14.04
C SER A 196 -15.20 -6.48 -14.97
N ASN A 197 -13.96 -6.01 -15.10
CA ASN A 197 -12.88 -6.58 -15.89
C ASN A 197 -11.55 -6.53 -15.09
N SER A 198 -11.55 -7.21 -13.95
CA SER A 198 -10.46 -7.22 -12.97
C SER A 198 -9.10 -7.63 -13.56
N LEU A 199 -8.09 -6.80 -13.26
CA LEU A 199 -6.69 -6.98 -13.65
C LEU A 199 -5.99 -8.09 -12.84
N GLN A 200 -4.77 -8.46 -13.22
CA GLN A 200 -3.94 -9.29 -12.35
C GLN A 200 -3.48 -8.50 -11.12
N MET A 201 -3.45 -9.16 -9.96
CA MET A 201 -2.83 -8.66 -8.73
C MET A 201 -1.57 -9.46 -8.40
N GLY A 202 -0.48 -8.78 -8.05
CA GLY A 202 0.78 -9.44 -7.73
C GLY A 202 1.33 -10.20 -8.94
N SER A 203 1.55 -11.50 -8.79
CA SER A 203 1.99 -12.37 -9.89
C SER A 203 0.86 -12.78 -10.86
N GLY A 204 -0.41 -12.49 -10.52
CA GLY A 204 -1.56 -13.02 -11.23
C GLY A 204 -2.02 -14.41 -10.80
N HIS A 205 -1.43 -14.97 -9.73
CA HIS A 205 -1.73 -16.30 -9.19
C HIS A 205 -2.34 -16.24 -7.79
N PHE A 206 -3.11 -17.26 -7.42
CA PHE A 206 -3.74 -17.35 -6.10
C PHE A 206 -2.72 -17.74 -5.02
N ALA A 207 -2.91 -17.21 -3.80
CA ALA A 207 -2.07 -17.41 -2.61
C ALA A 207 -1.79 -18.88 -2.28
N SER A 208 -2.67 -19.80 -2.67
CA SER A 208 -2.49 -21.24 -2.46
C SER A 208 -1.31 -21.85 -3.21
N GLU A 209 -0.79 -21.19 -4.26
CA GLU A 209 0.37 -21.69 -5.01
C GLU A 209 1.72 -21.45 -4.29
N GLY A 210 1.76 -20.56 -3.29
CA GLY A 210 2.89 -20.37 -2.39
C GLY A 210 4.13 -19.71 -2.99
N PHE A 211 5.25 -19.85 -2.26
CA PHE A 211 6.51 -19.16 -2.54
C PHE A 211 7.09 -19.52 -3.91
N GLY A 212 7.67 -18.52 -4.59
CA GLY A 212 8.24 -18.67 -5.94
C GLY A 212 7.23 -18.49 -7.07
N LYS A 213 5.93 -18.55 -6.78
CA LYS A 213 4.84 -18.45 -7.76
C LYS A 213 3.89 -17.28 -7.48
N VAL A 214 3.70 -16.97 -6.21
CA VAL A 214 2.77 -15.93 -5.75
C VAL A 214 3.52 -14.74 -5.18
N ALA A 215 2.95 -13.55 -5.35
CA ALA A 215 3.46 -12.37 -4.68
C ALA A 215 3.35 -12.51 -3.16
N PHE A 216 4.35 -11.97 -2.46
CA PHE A 216 4.40 -11.98 -1.01
C PHE A 216 4.90 -10.66 -0.46
N ILE A 217 4.59 -10.44 0.81
CA ILE A 217 5.14 -9.38 1.64
C ILE A 217 5.69 -10.06 2.87
N GLU A 218 6.94 -9.76 3.23
CA GLU A 218 7.62 -10.36 4.38
C GLU A 218 8.43 -9.32 5.16
N GLY A 219 8.93 -9.70 6.33
CA GLY A 219 9.61 -8.77 7.21
C GLY A 219 8.73 -7.55 7.57
N ILE A 220 7.42 -7.77 7.72
CA ILE A 220 6.49 -6.69 8.09
C ILE A 220 6.82 -6.24 9.50
N ASP A 221 7.16 -4.95 9.62
CA ASP A 221 7.46 -4.28 10.88
C ASP A 221 6.68 -2.96 10.98
N ILE A 222 6.39 -2.56 12.22
CA ILE A 222 5.79 -1.27 12.56
C ILE A 222 6.71 -0.49 13.49
N ALA A 223 6.68 0.84 13.41
CA ALA A 223 7.42 1.67 14.36
C ALA A 223 6.56 1.99 15.58
N ASP A 224 7.12 1.75 16.78
CA ASP A 224 6.53 2.16 18.05
C ASP A 224 6.71 3.66 18.32
N HIS A 225 6.14 4.17 19.43
CA HIS A 225 6.25 5.58 19.83
C HIS A 225 7.70 6.05 20.11
N LYS A 226 8.66 5.12 20.24
CA LYS A 226 10.10 5.41 20.39
C LYS A 226 10.83 5.39 19.05
N GLY A 227 10.10 5.21 17.94
CA GLY A 227 10.63 5.10 16.59
C GLY A 227 11.36 3.80 16.31
N ARG A 228 11.14 2.74 17.11
CA ARG A 228 11.79 1.44 16.89
C ARG A 228 10.88 0.55 16.07
N PHE A 229 11.43 -0.04 15.02
CA PHE A 229 10.73 -1.05 14.22
C PHE A 229 10.68 -2.38 14.97
N VAL A 230 9.47 -2.91 15.12
CA VAL A 230 9.18 -4.18 15.79
C VAL A 230 8.19 -4.98 14.96
N THR A 231 8.27 -6.31 15.05
CA THR A 231 7.27 -7.19 14.44
C THR A 231 5.90 -6.95 15.10
N PRO A 232 4.82 -6.71 14.33
CA PRO A 232 3.52 -6.39 14.89
C PRO A 232 2.94 -7.52 15.75
N ASP A 233 2.10 -7.15 16.71
CA ASP A 233 1.32 -8.12 17.47
C ASP A 233 0.31 -8.82 16.54
N LYS A 234 0.47 -10.13 16.37
CA LYS A 234 -0.38 -10.96 15.51
C LYS A 234 -1.86 -10.95 15.93
N SER A 235 -2.19 -10.65 17.19
CA SER A 235 -3.60 -10.59 17.62
C SER A 235 -4.33 -9.34 17.12
N ARG A 236 -3.59 -8.34 16.62
CA ARG A 236 -4.13 -7.09 16.06
C ARG A 236 -4.04 -7.07 14.53
N VAL A 237 -3.81 -8.24 13.94
CA VAL A 237 -3.66 -8.43 12.50
C VAL A 237 -4.90 -9.09 11.93
N GLU A 238 -5.45 -8.46 10.90
CA GLU A 238 -6.48 -9.00 10.03
C GLU A 238 -5.90 -9.26 8.65
N HIS A 239 -6.39 -10.26 7.94
CA HIS A 239 -5.97 -10.51 6.57
C HIS A 239 -7.11 -11.13 5.76
N GLY A 240 -7.11 -10.86 4.46
CA GLY A 240 -8.18 -11.33 3.58
C GLY A 240 -8.15 -10.62 2.24
N SER A 241 -9.25 -10.78 1.50
CA SER A 241 -9.43 -10.17 0.19
C SER A 241 -10.86 -9.67 0.00
N SER A 242 -10.99 -8.56 -0.72
CA SER A 242 -12.27 -7.96 -1.08
C SER A 242 -13.19 -8.86 -1.93
N ASP A 243 -12.60 -9.67 -2.82
CA ASP A 243 -13.31 -10.62 -3.69
C ASP A 243 -12.50 -11.92 -3.79
N HIS A 244 -12.88 -12.90 -2.96
CA HIS A 244 -12.22 -14.21 -2.87
C HIS A 244 -12.26 -15.03 -4.18
N SER A 245 -13.16 -14.69 -5.11
CA SER A 245 -13.24 -15.39 -6.40
C SER A 245 -12.18 -14.93 -7.40
N ARG A 246 -11.57 -13.75 -7.17
CA ARG A 246 -10.63 -13.11 -8.09
C ARG A 246 -9.25 -12.92 -7.50
N TYR A 247 -9.19 -12.67 -6.19
CA TYR A 247 -7.97 -12.42 -5.46
C TYR A 247 -8.01 -13.17 -4.13
N THR A 248 -6.83 -13.51 -3.62
CA THR A 248 -6.70 -14.23 -2.36
C THR A 248 -5.55 -13.65 -1.57
N ALA A 249 -5.66 -13.70 -0.26
CA ALA A 249 -4.56 -13.51 0.68
C ALA A 249 -4.52 -14.74 1.59
N GLY A 250 -3.33 -15.28 1.85
CA GLY A 250 -3.20 -16.53 2.61
C GLY A 250 -1.75 -16.87 2.96
N GLY A 251 -1.57 -18.00 3.65
CA GLY A 251 -0.24 -18.43 4.12
C GLY A 251 0.39 -17.45 5.10
N PHE A 252 -0.44 -16.84 5.97
CA PHE A 252 0.03 -15.97 7.04
C PHE A 252 0.95 -16.73 7.99
N GLU A 253 2.15 -16.19 8.22
CA GLU A 253 3.11 -16.76 9.14
C GLU A 253 3.90 -15.68 9.87
N VAL A 254 4.39 -16.04 11.05
CA VAL A 254 5.36 -15.23 11.81
C VAL A 254 6.48 -16.16 12.25
N SER A 255 7.70 -15.91 11.79
CA SER A 255 8.88 -16.68 12.18
C SER A 255 10.07 -15.80 12.46
N LYS A 256 11.05 -16.33 13.21
CA LYS A 256 12.28 -15.60 13.55
C LYS A 256 13.12 -15.21 12.31
N TYR A 257 13.04 -15.99 11.23
CA TYR A 257 13.90 -15.81 10.05
C TYR A 257 13.26 -14.96 8.96
N ILE A 258 11.95 -15.08 8.78
CA ILE A 258 11.19 -14.39 7.72
C ILE A 258 10.49 -13.13 8.25
N GLY A 259 10.32 -13.04 9.57
CA GLY A 259 9.44 -12.06 10.20
C GLY A 259 7.98 -12.43 9.97
N MET A 260 7.11 -11.42 9.91
CA MET A 260 5.70 -11.59 9.54
C MET A 260 5.55 -11.56 8.02
N ARG A 261 4.89 -12.57 7.45
CA ARG A 261 4.68 -12.74 6.00
C ARG A 261 3.25 -13.10 5.64
N ILE A 262 2.83 -12.67 4.45
CA ILE A 262 1.61 -13.13 3.79
C ILE A 262 1.81 -13.26 2.27
N PHE A 263 1.14 -14.23 1.64
CA PHE A 263 0.99 -14.32 0.19
C PHE A 263 -0.29 -13.62 -0.24
N TYR A 264 -0.26 -12.95 -1.38
CA TYR A 264 -1.43 -12.32 -1.96
C TYR A 264 -1.36 -12.33 -3.48
N GLY A 265 -2.51 -12.27 -4.13
CA GLY A 265 -2.58 -12.16 -5.58
C GLY A 265 -3.82 -12.81 -6.16
N GLY A 266 -3.92 -12.74 -7.47
CA GLY A 266 -4.94 -13.45 -8.22
C GLY A 266 -5.05 -12.98 -9.67
N PRO A 267 -5.67 -13.79 -10.52
CA PRO A 267 -5.76 -13.53 -11.95
C PRO A 267 -6.73 -12.39 -12.32
N GLY A 268 -7.58 -11.96 -11.38
CA GLY A 268 -8.70 -11.07 -11.70
C GLY A 268 -9.75 -11.83 -12.52
N SER A 269 -10.28 -11.19 -13.57
CA SER A 269 -11.19 -11.84 -14.53
C SER A 269 -10.46 -12.49 -15.71
N MET A 270 -9.15 -12.26 -15.83
CA MET A 270 -8.32 -12.89 -16.85
C MET A 270 -7.97 -14.31 -16.39
N ARG A 271 -8.83 -15.30 -16.71
CA ARG A 271 -8.49 -16.70 -16.43
C ARG A 271 -7.14 -17.03 -17.07
N ALA A 272 -6.23 -17.61 -16.28
CA ALA A 272 -4.92 -18.07 -16.72
C ALA A 272 -5.04 -19.19 -17.76
#